data_AF-A0A0Q4Y6N3-F1
#
_entry.id   AF-A0A0Q4Y6N3-F1
#
_cell.length_a   1.000
_cell.length_b   1.000
_cell.length_c   1.000
_cell.angle_alpha   90.00
_cell.angle_beta   90.00
_cell.angle_gamma   90.00
#
_symmetry.space_group_name_H-M   'P 1'
#
loop_
_entity.id
_entity.type
_entity.pdbx_description
1 polymer ?
#
loop_
_entity_poly.entity_id
_entity_poly.type
_entity_poly.pdbx_seq_one_letter_code
_entity_poly.pdbx_strand_id
1 'polypeptide(L)' 'MAPIANVVLRGRTFHFRRRIPTGLQPKLRLTEMVRSLGTSDARTAKLRAGIELTEAFKAR' A
#
# COMPACT_ATOMS: atom_id res chain seq x y z
N MET A 1 -1.22 -18.68 1.21
CA MET A 1 -0.81 -17.25 1.35
C MET A 1 -1.52 -16.45 0.27
N ALA A 2 -2.50 -15.62 0.63
CA ALA A 2 -3.18 -14.77 -0.33
C ALA A 2 -2.19 -13.75 -0.93
N PRO A 3 -2.22 -13.48 -2.25
CA PRO A 3 -1.44 -12.40 -2.83
C PRO A 3 -1.90 -11.08 -2.21
N ILE A 4 -0.98 -10.33 -1.60
CA ILE A 4 -1.28 -8.99 -1.10
C ILE A 4 -1.48 -8.11 -2.34
N ALA A 5 -2.72 -7.97 -2.78
CA ALA A 5 -3.14 -7.22 -3.98
C ALA A 5 -2.78 -5.71 -3.94
N ASN A 6 -2.18 -5.27 -2.84
CA ASN A 6 -1.85 -3.90 -2.50
C ASN A 6 -0.34 -3.63 -2.54
N VAL A 7 0.49 -4.49 -3.15
CA VAL A 7 1.93 -4.21 -3.32
C VAL A 7 2.27 -4.10 -4.81
N VAL A 8 2.95 -3.03 -5.19
CA VAL A 8 3.42 -2.79 -6.55
C VAL A 8 4.92 -2.50 -6.56
N LEU A 9 5.64 -2.97 -7.57
CA LEU A 9 7.04 -2.62 -7.79
C LEU A 9 7.09 -1.37 -8.68
N ARG A 10 7.75 -0.30 -8.23
CA ARG A 10 8.05 0.87 -9.05
C ARG A 10 9.55 1.09 -9.08
N GLY A 11 10.13 0.97 -10.27
CA GLY A 11 11.58 0.92 -10.43
C GLY A 11 12.16 -0.27 -9.66
N ARG A 12 12.94 0.02 -8.61
CA ARG A 12 13.58 -0.99 -7.75
C ARG A 12 12.96 -1.09 -6.36
N THR A 13 11.90 -0.34 -6.06
CA THR A 13 11.35 -0.28 -4.70
C THR A 13 9.89 -0.71 -4.68
N PHE A 14 9.55 -1.57 -3.74
CA PHE A 14 8.18 -1.96 -3.48
C PHE A 14 7.41 -0.83 -2.80
N HIS A 15 6.16 -0.67 -3.21
CA HIS A 15 5.24 0.33 -2.70
C HIS A 15 3.93 -0.35 -2.30
N PHE A 16 3.37 0.05 -1.16
CA PHE A 16 2.03 -0.31 -0.77
C PHE A 16 1.04 0.64 -1.47
N ARG A 17 0.07 0.08 -2.18
CA ARG A 17 -0.96 0.78 -2.94
C ARG A 17 -2.31 0.56 -2.27
N ARG A 18 -3.03 1.64 -1.99
CA ARG A 18 -4.40 1.60 -1.49
C ARG A 18 -5.30 2.51 -2.32
N ARG A 19 -6.50 2.05 -2.63
CA ARG A 19 -7.50 2.87 -3.31
C ARG A 19 -8.00 3.96 -2.34
N ILE A 20 -8.07 5.20 -2.82
CA ILE A 20 -8.68 6.30 -2.05
C ILE A 20 -10.20 6.11 -2.06
N PRO A 21 -10.90 6.24 -0.92
CA PRO A 21 -12.36 6.24 -0.88
C PRO A 21 -12.96 7.25 -1.86
N THR A 22 -14.03 6.89 -2.56
CA THR A 22 -14.62 7.72 -3.64
C THR A 22 -14.96 9.15 -3.20
N GLY A 23 -15.40 9.35 -1.95
CA GLY A 23 -15.67 10.69 -1.41
C GLY A 23 -14.43 11.59 -1.19
N LEU A 24 -13.23 11.00 -1.15
CA LEU A 24 -11.96 11.72 -0.96
C LEU A 24 -11.20 11.94 -2.27
N GLN A 25 -11.49 11.17 -3.31
CA GLN A 25 -10.80 11.29 -4.61
C GLN A 25 -10.92 12.70 -5.23
N PRO A 26 -12.09 13.36 -5.24
CA PRO A 26 -12.21 14.71 -5.80
C PRO A 26 -11.41 15.74 -5.01
N LYS A 27 -11.29 15.56 -3.69
CA LYS A 27 -10.56 16.47 -2.78
C LYS A 27 -9.05 16.33 -2.94
N LEU A 28 -8.57 15.10 -3.11
CA LEU A 28 -7.14 14.80 -3.25
C LEU A 28 -6.66 14.84 -4.71
N ARG A 29 -7.58 14.85 -5.68
CA ARG A 29 -7.31 14.68 -7.12
C ARG A 29 -6.50 13.42 -7.43
N LEU A 30 -6.68 12.38 -6.63
CA LEU A 30 -5.96 11.11 -6.71
C LEU A 30 -6.96 9.95 -6.53
N THR A 31 -6.74 8.86 -7.26
CA THR A 31 -7.58 7.65 -7.17
C THR A 31 -6.95 6.57 -6.29
N GLU A 32 -5.63 6.65 -6.07
CA GLU A 32 -4.84 5.74 -5.25
C GLU A 32 -3.80 6.50 -4.43
N MET A 33 -3.51 5.99 -3.24
CA MET A 33 -2.33 6.37 -2.45
C MET A 33 -1.31 5.26 -2.55
N VAL A 34 -0.06 5.64 -2.82
CA VAL A 34 1.08 4.75 -2.78
C VAL A 34 2.05 5.22 -1.71
N ARG A 35 2.53 4.28 -0.89
CA ARG A 35 3.57 4.53 0.12
C ARG A 35 4.75 3.62 -0.15
N SER A 36 5.96 4.17 -0.17
CA SER A 36 7.17 3.37 -0.33
C SER A 36 7.34 2.43 0.86
N LEU A 37 7.61 1.15 0.58
CA LEU A 37 8.00 0.17 1.59
C LEU A 37 9.50 0.18 1.83
N GLY A 38 10.28 1.00 1.11
CA GLY A 38 11.71 1.19 1.33
C GLY A 38 12.55 -0.07 1.15
N THR A 39 12.12 -1.01 0.32
CA THR A 39 12.83 -2.26 0.06
C THR A 39 12.61 -2.74 -1.37
N SER A 40 13.62 -3.40 -1.92
CA SER A 40 13.57 -4.15 -3.19
C SER A 40 13.36 -5.65 -2.98
N ASP A 41 13.31 -6.10 -1.72
CA ASP A 41 13.08 -7.50 -1.37
C ASP A 41 11.58 -7.80 -1.22
N ALA A 42 11.11 -8.79 -1.97
CA ALA A 42 9.69 -9.13 -2.04
C ALA A 42 9.17 -9.71 -0.70
N ARG A 43 9.99 -10.45 0.04
CA ARG A 43 9.59 -11.03 1.34
C ARG A 43 9.41 -9.92 2.37
N THR A 44 10.38 -9.03 2.48
CA THR A 44 10.34 -7.85 3.36
C THR A 44 9.21 -6.91 2.98
N ALA A 45 8.95 -6.70 1.68
CA ALA A 45 7.82 -5.91 1.22
C ALA A 45 6.48 -6.49 1.68
N LYS A 46 6.28 -7.80 1.57
CA LYS A 46 5.05 -8.46 2.06
C LYS A 46 4.86 -8.30 3.56
N LEU A 47 5.92 -8.44 4.35
CA LEU A 47 5.87 -8.26 5.80
C LEU A 47 5.50 -6.82 6.17
N ARG A 48 6.17 -5.81 5.58
CA ARG A 48 5.88 -4.40 5.82
C ARG A 48 4.45 -4.02 5.37
N ALA A 49 3.99 -4.55 4.25
CA ALA A 49 2.62 -4.34 3.79
C ALA A 49 1.56 -4.98 4.72
N GLY A 50 1.88 -6.12 5.34
CA GLY A 50 1.01 -6.74 6.35
C GLY A 50 0.85 -5.86 7.58
N ILE A 51 1.94 -5.26 8.07
CA ILE A 51 1.91 -4.30 9.19
C ILE A 51 1.04 -3.09 8.83
N GLU A 52 1.20 -2.51 7.63
CA GLU A 52 0.38 -1.38 7.18
C GLU A 52 -1.12 -1.70 7.13
N LEU A 53 -1.48 -2.92 6.74
CA LEU A 53 -2.87 -3.37 6.76
C LEU A 53 -3.40 -3.43 8.19
N THR A 54 -2.66 -4.02 9.12
CA THR A 54 -3.07 -4.13 10.54
C THR A 54 -3.25 -2.76 11.18
N GLU A 55 -2.33 -1.83 10.97
CA GLU A 55 -2.44 -0.47 11.50
C GLU A 55 -3.62 0.29 10.88
N ALA A 56 -3.90 0.08 9.59
CA ALA A 56 -5.07 0.63 8.94
C ALA A 56 -6.40 0.09 9.50
N PHE A 57 -6.44 -1.13 10.02
CA PHE A 57 -7.63 -1.70 10.67
C PHE A 57 -7.82 -1.18 12.10
N LYS A 58 -6.75 -0.82 12.81
CA LYS A 58 -6.83 -0.23 14.16
C LYS A 58 -7.34 1.22 14.17
N ALA A 59 -7.20 1.95 13.06
CA ALA A 59 -7.63 3.34 12.95
C ALA A 59 -9.14 3.52 12.67
N ARG A 60 -9.95 2.49 12.93
CA ARG A 60 -11.41 2.45 12.74
C ARG A 60 -12.09 2.14 14.05
#